data_AF-A0A024RZK6-F1
#
_entry.id   AF-A0A024RZK6-F1
#
_cell.length_a   1.000
_cell.length_b   1.000
_cell.length_c   1.000
_cell.angle_alpha   90.00
_cell.angle_beta   90.00
_cell.angle_gamma   90.00
#
_symmetry.space_group_name_H-M   'P 1'
#
loop_
_entity.id
_entity.type
_entity.pdbx_description
1 polymer ?
#
loop_
_entity_poly.entity_id
_entity_poly.type
_entity_poly.pdbx_seq_one_letter_code
_entity_poly.pdbx_strand_id
1 'polypeptide(L)'
;SSRFTGHQLFYIFGVHGIGALIVSGGINFAIAYAMYTTQDTATKPIRLWQLPNTLAGDAAVTMIIQCIITWFVELIILHFDLSQRSVQPIGFIPPPSNSLLRCFFFLPRDATAETKKQLRPWSFIEVIQQALRGFCFAVVGFLLLWPVFVGVLTAFGDKEGGDYYYRRKWVPEIFKLVLGGVLGLLTTPWMAMFWLVKAGWE
;
A
#
# COMPACT_ATOMS: atom_id res chain seq x y z
N SER A 1 17.43 -21.91 -7.57
CA SER A 1 17.79 -21.94 -6.13
C SER A 1 16.56 -22.35 -5.34
N SER A 2 16.65 -23.26 -4.37
CA SER A 2 15.51 -23.72 -3.55
C SER A 2 15.27 -22.88 -2.29
N ARG A 3 15.99 -21.77 -2.13
CA ARG A 3 15.94 -20.88 -0.96
C ARG A 3 16.05 -19.42 -1.38
N PHE A 4 15.49 -18.53 -0.57
CA PHE A 4 15.70 -17.09 -0.69
C PHE A 4 17.18 -16.75 -0.54
N THR A 5 17.70 -15.96 -1.48
CA THR A 5 19.04 -15.38 -1.35
C THR A 5 18.99 -14.22 -0.36
N GLY A 6 20.03 -14.02 0.46
CA GLY A 6 20.08 -12.90 1.41
C GLY A 6 19.88 -11.52 0.73
N HIS A 7 20.37 -11.37 -0.50
CA HIS A 7 20.12 -10.20 -1.34
C HIS A 7 18.63 -9.96 -1.64
N GLN A 8 17.86 -11.03 -1.90
CA GLN A 8 16.42 -10.93 -2.14
C GLN A 8 15.67 -10.51 -0.87
N LEU A 9 16.05 -11.06 0.29
CA LEU A 9 15.46 -10.66 1.57
C LEU A 9 15.76 -9.19 1.92
N PHE A 10 17.01 -8.75 1.70
CA PHE A 10 17.39 -7.35 1.90
C PHE A 10 16.62 -6.42 0.95
N TYR A 11 16.44 -6.81 -0.29
CA TYR A 11 15.66 -6.03 -1.25
C TYR A 11 14.17 -5.95 -0.84
N ILE A 12 13.55 -7.07 -0.49
CA ILE A 12 12.12 -7.13 -0.12
C ILE A 12 11.84 -6.37 1.20
N PHE A 13 12.61 -6.62 2.26
CA PHE A 13 12.32 -6.04 3.57
C PHE A 13 13.07 -4.73 3.84
N GLY A 14 14.27 -4.57 3.30
CA GLY A 14 15.05 -3.34 3.43
C GLY A 14 14.55 -2.25 2.48
N VAL A 15 14.71 -2.47 1.18
CA VAL A 15 14.35 -1.46 0.16
C VAL A 15 12.84 -1.29 0.10
N HIS A 16 12.08 -2.37 -0.12
CA HIS A 16 10.64 -2.26 -0.24
C HIS A 16 9.94 -2.12 1.11
N GLY A 17 10.46 -2.66 2.22
CA GLY A 17 9.85 -2.47 3.54
C GLY A 17 10.21 -1.13 4.18
N ILE A 18 11.46 -0.98 4.63
CA ILE A 18 11.92 0.23 5.33
C ILE A 18 11.92 1.45 4.41
N GLY A 19 12.30 1.30 3.14
CA GLY A 19 12.20 2.40 2.17
C GLY A 19 10.77 2.88 2.00
N ALA A 20 9.80 1.97 1.88
CA ALA A 20 8.38 2.35 1.78
C ALA A 20 7.84 2.97 3.07
N LEU A 21 8.33 2.57 4.26
CA LEU A 21 7.98 3.22 5.51
C LEU A 21 8.33 4.70 5.49
N ILE A 22 9.57 5.03 5.09
CA ILE A 22 10.07 6.40 5.08
C ILE A 22 9.33 7.22 4.03
N VAL A 23 9.21 6.69 2.80
CA VAL A 23 8.58 7.41 1.69
C VAL A 23 7.08 7.59 1.94
N SER A 24 6.35 6.53 2.30
CA SER A 24 4.91 6.61 2.52
C SER A 24 4.57 7.44 3.74
N GLY A 25 5.32 7.31 4.84
CA GLY A 25 5.14 8.14 6.02
C GLY A 25 5.40 9.62 5.72
N GLY A 26 6.48 9.92 5.00
CA GLY A 26 6.84 11.29 4.60
C GLY A 26 5.79 11.95 3.69
N ILE A 27 5.28 11.23 2.68
CA ILE A 27 4.22 11.74 1.79
C ILE A 27 2.94 12.04 2.58
N ASN A 28 2.50 11.12 3.43
CA ASN A 28 1.30 11.32 4.25
C ASN A 28 1.45 12.47 5.24
N PHE A 29 2.62 12.61 5.85
CA PHE A 29 2.95 13.75 6.69
C PHE A 29 2.89 15.07 5.91
N ALA A 30 3.50 15.13 4.72
CA ALA A 30 3.51 16.34 3.90
C ALA A 30 2.10 16.77 3.48
N ILE A 31 1.25 15.81 3.10
CA ILE A 31 -0.17 16.07 2.78
C ILE A 31 -0.91 16.58 4.02
N ALA A 32 -0.75 15.93 5.17
CA ALA A 32 -1.37 16.36 6.42
C ALA A 32 -0.93 17.78 6.82
N TYR A 33 0.37 18.04 6.78
CA TYR A 33 0.95 19.35 7.09
C TYR A 33 0.39 20.43 6.15
N ALA A 34 0.35 20.18 4.84
CA ALA A 34 -0.23 21.12 3.88
C ALA A 34 -1.73 21.38 4.15
N MET A 35 -2.50 20.34 4.48
CA MET A 35 -3.92 20.48 4.81
C MET A 35 -4.15 21.29 6.10
N TYR A 36 -3.38 21.04 7.16
CA TYR A 36 -3.61 21.69 8.46
C TYR A 36 -2.97 23.07 8.58
N THR A 37 -1.98 23.39 7.76
CA THR A 37 -1.41 24.74 7.67
C THR A 37 -2.26 25.69 6.84
N THR A 38 -2.96 25.18 5.82
CA THR A 38 -3.83 26.00 4.95
C THR A 38 -5.25 26.18 5.50
N GLN A 39 -5.71 25.27 6.38
CA GLN A 39 -7.01 25.42 7.04
C GLN A 39 -6.90 26.25 8.33
N ASP A 40 -7.81 27.21 8.51
CA ASP A 40 -7.98 27.94 9.77
C ASP A 40 -8.46 26.98 10.88
N THR A 41 -7.52 26.33 11.55
CA THR A 41 -7.77 25.37 12.64
C THR A 41 -8.47 26.04 13.83
N ALA A 42 -8.43 27.38 13.92
CA ALA A 42 -9.11 28.18 14.93
C ALA A 42 -10.63 28.27 14.70
N THR A 43 -11.10 28.23 13.44
CA THR A 43 -12.55 28.31 13.12
C THR A 43 -13.16 26.95 12.80
N LYS A 44 -12.36 25.97 12.34
CA LYS A 44 -12.80 24.61 12.03
C LYS A 44 -11.87 23.57 12.68
N PRO A 45 -12.09 23.21 13.96
CA PRO A 45 -11.22 22.27 14.66
C PRO A 45 -11.27 20.88 14.00
N ILE A 46 -10.14 20.19 14.05
CA ILE A 46 -10.00 18.82 13.55
C ILE A 46 -10.71 17.88 14.52
N ARG A 47 -11.61 17.05 14.00
CA ARG A 47 -12.45 16.13 14.78
C ARG A 47 -12.17 14.69 14.39
N LEU A 48 -12.36 13.76 15.32
CA LEU A 48 -12.14 12.35 15.03
C LEU A 48 -13.20 11.80 14.08
N TRP A 49 -14.49 12.04 14.38
CA TRP A 49 -15.61 11.42 13.65
C TRP A 49 -16.43 12.41 12.82
N GLN A 50 -16.71 13.60 13.33
CA GLN A 50 -17.63 14.52 12.67
C GLN A 50 -17.05 15.19 11.41
N LEU A 51 -17.90 15.34 10.39
CA LEU A 51 -17.65 16.17 9.21
C LEU A 51 -17.68 17.66 9.59
N PRO A 52 -17.00 18.56 8.84
CA PRO A 52 -16.30 18.36 7.56
C PRO A 52 -14.83 17.90 7.67
N ASN A 53 -14.18 18.08 8.82
CA ASN A 53 -12.75 17.78 9.02
C ASN A 53 -12.55 16.49 9.83
N THR A 54 -13.02 15.37 9.28
CA THR A 54 -12.94 14.04 9.92
C THR A 54 -11.56 13.42 9.73
N LEU A 55 -10.84 13.18 10.82
CA LEU A 55 -9.54 12.51 10.80
C LEU A 55 -9.68 11.02 10.50
N ALA A 56 -10.70 10.35 11.05
CA ALA A 56 -10.90 8.92 10.85
C ALA A 56 -11.31 8.59 9.39
N GLY A 57 -12.15 9.43 8.78
CA GLY A 57 -12.56 9.26 7.38
C GLY A 57 -11.40 9.50 6.41
N ASP A 58 -10.62 10.56 6.63
CA ASP A 58 -9.43 10.88 5.85
C ASP A 58 -8.35 9.78 5.95
N ALA A 59 -8.14 9.23 7.15
CA ALA A 59 -7.28 8.06 7.36
C ALA A 59 -7.76 6.82 6.60
N ALA A 60 -9.06 6.52 6.64
CA ALA A 60 -9.63 5.38 5.93
C ALA A 60 -9.43 5.48 4.41
N VAL A 61 -9.70 6.67 3.84
CA VAL A 61 -9.50 6.95 2.41
C VAL A 61 -8.02 6.86 2.04
N THR A 62 -7.13 7.38 2.89
CA THR A 62 -5.68 7.31 2.72
C THR A 62 -5.21 5.86 2.58
N MET A 63 -5.67 4.95 3.44
CA MET A 63 -5.27 3.53 3.38
C MET A 63 -5.65 2.87 2.05
N ILE A 64 -6.86 3.16 1.57
CA ILE A 64 -7.38 2.64 0.30
C ILE A 64 -6.57 3.16 -0.88
N ILE A 65 -6.44 4.48 -0.97
CA ILE A 65 -5.75 5.13 -2.09
C ILE A 65 -4.27 4.75 -2.08
N GLN A 66 -3.62 4.76 -0.92
CA GLN A 66 -2.21 4.40 -0.78
C GLN A 66 -1.97 2.98 -1.29
N CYS A 67 -2.70 1.96 -0.82
CA CYS A 67 -2.42 0.59 -1.27
C CYS A 67 -2.67 0.38 -2.77
N ILE A 68 -3.66 1.06 -3.35
CA ILE A 68 -3.92 1.01 -4.80
C ILE A 68 -2.75 1.64 -5.56
N ILE A 69 -2.35 2.86 -5.20
CA ILE A 69 -1.23 3.56 -5.87
C ILE A 69 0.07 2.77 -5.70
N THR A 70 0.37 2.36 -4.47
CA THR A 70 1.57 1.59 -4.13
C THR A 70 1.63 0.29 -4.93
N TRP A 71 0.51 -0.41 -5.13
CA TRP A 71 0.47 -1.60 -5.98
C TRP A 71 0.97 -1.34 -7.42
N PHE A 72 0.55 -0.22 -8.03
CA PHE A 72 1.02 0.17 -9.36
C PHE A 72 2.47 0.64 -9.36
N VAL A 73 2.91 1.36 -8.32
CA VAL A 73 4.30 1.79 -8.17
C VAL A 73 5.23 0.58 -8.09
N GLU A 74 4.89 -0.41 -7.26
CA GLU A 74 5.65 -1.65 -7.11
C GLU A 74 5.74 -2.43 -8.42
N LEU A 75 4.64 -2.48 -9.17
CA LEU A 75 4.62 -3.08 -10.49
C LEU A 75 5.63 -2.44 -11.44
N ILE A 76 5.67 -1.10 -11.49
CA ILE A 76 6.57 -0.35 -12.38
C ILE A 76 8.02 -0.54 -11.95
N ILE A 77 8.31 -0.40 -10.65
CA ILE A 77 9.66 -0.54 -10.09
C ILE A 77 10.19 -1.96 -10.37
N LEU A 78 9.41 -3.00 -10.07
CA LEU A 78 9.86 -4.37 -10.26
C LEU A 78 10.02 -4.74 -11.72
N HIS A 79 9.14 -4.25 -12.59
CA HIS A 79 9.30 -4.45 -14.03
C HIS A 79 10.64 -3.85 -14.52
N PHE A 80 10.97 -2.65 -14.05
CA PHE A 80 12.23 -1.99 -14.37
C PHE A 80 13.44 -2.75 -13.78
N ASP A 81 13.42 -3.11 -12.51
CA ASP A 81 14.54 -3.79 -11.84
C ASP A 81 14.80 -5.19 -12.40
N LEU A 82 13.74 -5.91 -12.80
CA LEU A 82 13.86 -7.17 -13.53
C LEU A 82 14.42 -6.97 -14.94
N SER A 83 14.01 -5.90 -15.65
CA SER A 83 14.54 -5.59 -16.99
C SER A 83 16.06 -5.32 -16.96
N GLN A 84 16.54 -4.72 -15.88
CA GLN A 84 17.96 -4.43 -15.65
C GLN A 84 18.74 -5.61 -15.05
N ARG A 85 18.08 -6.73 -14.74
CA ARG A 85 18.65 -7.89 -14.02
C ARG A 85 19.26 -7.53 -12.66
N SER A 86 18.79 -6.45 -12.04
CA SER A 86 19.21 -6.01 -10.70
C SER A 86 18.76 -7.00 -9.62
N VAL A 87 17.60 -7.63 -9.83
CA VAL A 87 17.01 -8.62 -8.91
C VAL A 87 16.61 -9.88 -9.65
N GLN A 88 16.82 -11.03 -9.01
CA GLN A 88 16.40 -12.33 -9.53
C GLN A 88 14.95 -12.64 -9.14
N PRO A 89 14.12 -13.11 -10.09
CA PRO A 89 12.75 -13.52 -9.78
C PRO A 89 12.72 -14.75 -8.86
N ILE A 90 11.60 -14.92 -8.15
CA ILE A 90 11.39 -16.05 -7.24
C ILE A 90 10.85 -17.24 -8.04
N GLY A 91 11.76 -18.03 -8.63
CA GLY A 91 11.41 -19.18 -9.47
C GLY A 91 11.27 -20.53 -8.76
N PHE A 92 11.39 -20.57 -7.42
CA PHE A 92 11.30 -21.83 -6.68
C PHE A 92 9.86 -22.26 -6.35
N ILE A 93 8.90 -21.33 -6.45
CA ILE A 93 7.49 -21.59 -6.17
C ILE A 93 6.84 -22.07 -7.47
N PRO A 94 6.27 -23.28 -7.54
CA PRO A 94 5.59 -23.74 -8.74
C PRO A 94 4.30 -22.95 -8.99
N PRO A 95 3.88 -22.79 -10.26
CA PRO A 95 2.63 -22.10 -10.58
C PRO A 95 1.42 -22.84 -9.98
N PRO A 96 0.41 -22.12 -9.47
CA PRO A 96 -0.76 -22.75 -8.85
C PRO A 96 -1.60 -23.52 -9.88
N SER A 97 -2.01 -24.75 -9.55
CA SER A 97 -2.88 -25.58 -10.39
C SER A 97 -4.34 -25.10 -10.40
N ASN A 98 -4.78 -24.35 -9.38
CA ASN A 98 -6.16 -23.91 -9.22
C ASN A 98 -6.52 -22.75 -10.16
N SER A 99 -7.66 -22.85 -10.86
CA SER A 99 -8.10 -21.86 -11.86
C SER A 99 -8.32 -20.46 -11.27
N LEU A 100 -8.81 -20.36 -10.02
CA LEU A 100 -9.02 -19.07 -9.34
C LEU A 100 -7.71 -18.36 -9.00
N LEU A 101 -6.72 -19.11 -8.48
CA LEU A 101 -5.39 -18.56 -8.19
C LEU A 101 -4.67 -18.17 -9.48
N ARG A 102 -4.80 -18.98 -10.53
CA ARG A 102 -4.24 -18.69 -11.86
C ARG A 102 -4.81 -17.39 -12.44
N CYS A 103 -6.11 -17.15 -12.26
CA CYS A 103 -6.76 -15.87 -12.59
C CYS A 103 -6.25 -14.72 -11.72
N PHE A 104 -6.12 -14.93 -10.40
CA PHE A 104 -5.56 -13.94 -9.48
C PHE A 104 -4.12 -13.55 -9.84
N PHE A 105 -3.33 -14.42 -10.44
CA PHE A 105 -1.95 -14.12 -10.85
C PHE A 105 -1.75 -13.75 -12.33
N PHE A 106 -2.81 -13.65 -13.14
CA PHE A 106 -2.72 -13.40 -14.58
C PHE A 106 -1.90 -14.45 -15.37
N LEU A 107 -1.89 -15.71 -14.91
CA LEU A 107 -1.20 -16.79 -15.59
C LEU A 107 -2.04 -17.30 -16.78
N PRO A 108 -1.47 -17.46 -17.99
CA PRO A 108 -2.19 -18.01 -19.15
C PRO A 108 -2.79 -19.36 -18.80
N ARG A 109 -4.05 -19.66 -19.19
CA ARG A 109 -4.69 -20.94 -18.86
C ARG A 109 -3.97 -22.14 -19.50
N ASP A 110 -3.32 -21.91 -20.64
CA ASP A 110 -2.58 -22.90 -21.42
C ASP A 110 -1.10 -22.47 -21.56
N ALA A 111 -0.17 -23.33 -21.14
CA ALA A 111 1.28 -23.09 -21.26
C ALA A 111 1.78 -23.08 -22.72
N THR A 112 0.94 -23.51 -23.67
CA THR A 112 1.27 -23.59 -25.10
C THR A 112 0.92 -22.31 -25.87
N ALA A 113 0.27 -21.33 -25.22
CA ALA A 113 -0.14 -20.05 -25.82
C ALA A 113 0.95 -18.96 -25.73
N GLU A 114 2.22 -19.31 -25.56
CA GLU A 114 3.34 -18.37 -25.41
C GLU A 114 3.71 -17.60 -26.69
N THR A 115 2.99 -17.78 -27.79
CA THR A 115 3.41 -17.17 -29.06
C THR A 115 2.87 -15.74 -29.19
N LYS A 116 3.76 -14.78 -28.88
CA LYS A 116 3.68 -13.32 -29.06
C LYS A 116 2.97 -12.52 -27.94
N LYS A 117 3.72 -12.21 -26.87
CA LYS A 117 3.53 -10.94 -26.13
C LYS A 117 3.92 -9.77 -27.05
N GLN A 118 3.01 -9.40 -27.96
CA GLN A 118 3.07 -8.11 -28.63
C GLN A 118 2.80 -7.04 -27.56
N LEU A 119 3.58 -5.94 -27.54
CA LEU A 119 3.39 -4.80 -26.63
C LEU A 119 2.00 -4.18 -26.85
N ARG A 120 0.97 -4.75 -26.23
CA ARG A 120 -0.39 -4.23 -26.26
C ARG A 120 -0.58 -3.31 -25.06
N PRO A 121 -1.20 -2.13 -25.23
CA PRO A 121 -1.62 -1.32 -24.09
C PRO A 121 -2.56 -2.14 -23.21
N TRP A 122 -2.45 -1.97 -21.89
CA TRP A 122 -3.30 -2.69 -20.96
C TRP A 122 -4.77 -2.38 -21.20
N SER A 123 -5.59 -3.42 -21.14
CA SER A 123 -7.03 -3.27 -21.17
C SER A 123 -7.51 -2.59 -19.89
N PHE A 124 -8.59 -1.81 -19.99
CA PHE A 124 -9.23 -1.19 -18.83
C PHE A 124 -9.60 -2.23 -17.74
N ILE A 125 -10.00 -3.43 -18.17
CA ILE A 125 -10.31 -4.55 -17.27
C ILE A 125 -9.06 -4.98 -16.49
N GLU A 126 -7.90 -5.00 -17.13
CA GLU A 126 -6.63 -5.39 -16.47
C GLU A 126 -6.23 -4.36 -15.42
N VAL A 127 -6.39 -3.06 -15.72
CA VAL A 127 -6.17 -1.97 -14.76
C VAL A 127 -7.08 -2.11 -13.55
N ILE A 128 -8.39 -2.37 -13.76
CA ILE A 128 -9.34 -2.61 -12.66
C ILE A 128 -8.91 -3.82 -11.82
N GLN A 129 -8.49 -4.91 -12.46
CA GLN A 129 -8.04 -6.09 -11.73
C GLN A 129 -6.76 -5.81 -10.92
N GLN A 130 -5.83 -4.98 -11.42
CA GLN A 130 -4.67 -4.55 -10.62
C GLN A 130 -5.10 -3.68 -9.44
N ALA A 131 -5.99 -2.71 -9.67
CA ALA A 131 -6.53 -1.87 -8.61
C ALA A 131 -7.26 -2.69 -7.53
N LEU A 132 -8.02 -3.72 -7.92
CA LEU A 132 -8.71 -4.60 -6.99
C LEU A 132 -7.74 -5.39 -6.10
N ARG A 133 -6.57 -5.79 -6.62
CA ARG A 133 -5.53 -6.45 -5.82
C ARG A 133 -4.92 -5.50 -4.80
N GLY A 134 -4.55 -4.29 -5.22
CA GLY A 134 -4.14 -3.23 -4.29
C GLY A 134 -5.21 -2.93 -3.23
N PHE A 135 -6.48 -2.94 -3.63
CA PHE A 135 -7.62 -2.80 -2.72
C PHE A 135 -7.75 -3.96 -1.72
N CYS A 136 -7.47 -5.21 -2.11
CA CYS A 136 -7.44 -6.33 -1.16
C CYS A 136 -6.42 -6.10 -0.03
N PHE A 137 -5.24 -5.56 -0.35
CA PHE A 137 -4.26 -5.16 0.67
C PHE A 137 -4.77 -4.01 1.54
N ALA A 138 -5.49 -3.04 0.95
CA ALA A 138 -6.13 -1.99 1.73
C ALA A 138 -7.17 -2.54 2.71
N VAL A 139 -8.00 -3.50 2.31
CA VAL A 139 -9.01 -4.11 3.20
C VAL A 139 -8.35 -4.81 4.38
N VAL A 140 -7.31 -5.62 4.13
CA VAL A 140 -6.58 -6.29 5.21
C VAL A 140 -5.89 -5.26 6.12
N GLY A 141 -5.21 -4.27 5.53
CA GLY A 141 -4.59 -3.19 6.27
C GLY A 141 -5.59 -2.41 7.11
N PHE A 142 -6.75 -2.09 6.55
CA PHE A 142 -7.84 -1.38 7.23
C PHE A 142 -8.34 -2.16 8.43
N LEU A 143 -8.68 -3.43 8.27
CA LEU A 143 -9.19 -4.27 9.36
C LEU A 143 -8.17 -4.40 10.52
N LEU A 144 -6.88 -4.43 10.23
CA LEU A 144 -5.83 -4.58 11.23
C LEU A 144 -5.42 -3.27 11.88
N LEU A 145 -5.14 -2.25 11.08
CA LEU A 145 -4.51 -1.02 11.54
C LEU A 145 -5.54 0.04 11.95
N TRP A 146 -6.64 0.16 11.23
CA TRP A 146 -7.63 1.20 11.50
C TRP A 146 -8.15 1.20 12.95
N PRO A 147 -8.60 0.08 13.56
CA PRO A 147 -9.09 0.11 14.94
C PRO A 147 -8.00 0.47 15.95
N VAL A 148 -6.75 0.03 15.72
CA VAL A 148 -5.60 0.37 16.56
C VAL A 148 -5.33 1.87 16.51
N PHE A 149 -5.26 2.43 15.31
CA PHE A 149 -4.98 3.85 15.08
C PHE A 149 -6.09 4.76 15.58
N VAL A 150 -7.36 4.39 15.38
CA VAL A 150 -8.50 5.10 15.95
C VAL A 150 -8.48 5.03 17.48
N GLY A 151 -8.17 3.88 18.07
CA GLY A 151 -8.05 3.74 19.53
C GLY A 151 -6.89 4.55 20.12
N VAL A 152 -5.78 4.69 19.40
CA VAL A 152 -4.69 5.60 19.79
C VAL A 152 -5.15 7.05 19.71
N LEU A 153 -5.87 7.43 18.66
CA LEU A 153 -6.40 8.78 18.49
C LEU A 153 -7.35 9.17 19.64
N THR A 154 -8.24 8.29 20.07
CA THR A 154 -9.12 8.57 21.22
C THR A 154 -8.36 8.79 22.53
N ALA A 155 -7.16 8.24 22.68
CA ALA A 155 -6.31 8.46 23.86
C ALA A 155 -5.60 9.83 23.85
N PHE A 156 -5.35 10.41 22.68
CA PHE A 156 -4.65 11.71 22.53
C PHE A 156 -5.58 12.89 22.24
N GLY A 157 -6.85 12.64 21.95
CA GLY A 157 -7.85 13.67 21.67
C GLY A 157 -8.52 14.20 22.95
N ASP A 158 -8.83 15.50 22.95
CA ASP A 158 -9.62 16.10 24.01
C ASP A 158 -11.10 15.73 23.79
N LYS A 159 -11.68 14.98 24.73
CA LYS A 159 -13.09 14.57 24.64
C LYS A 159 -13.99 15.75 25.01
N GLU A 160 -14.70 16.29 24.03
CA GLU A 160 -15.69 17.36 24.23
C GLU A 160 -17.03 16.90 23.69
N GLY A 161 -18.00 16.70 24.59
CA GLY A 161 -19.29 16.10 24.24
C GLY A 161 -19.15 14.66 23.75
N GLY A 162 -19.60 14.39 22.52
CA GLY A 162 -19.62 13.07 21.89
C GLY A 162 -18.50 12.79 20.88
N ASP A 163 -17.52 13.70 20.73
CA ASP A 163 -16.41 13.57 19.77
C ASP A 163 -15.06 13.95 20.42
N TYR A 164 -13.97 13.66 19.72
CA TYR A 164 -12.60 13.97 20.13
C TYR A 164 -12.03 15.08 19.25
N TYR A 165 -11.49 16.11 19.91
CA TYR A 165 -10.98 17.31 19.26
C TYR A 165 -9.46 17.36 19.37
N TYR A 166 -8.81 17.81 18.29
CA TYR A 166 -7.36 17.97 18.23
C TYR A 166 -7.00 19.43 18.03
N ARG A 167 -6.76 20.15 19.13
CA ARG A 167 -6.32 21.55 19.10
C ARG A 167 -4.82 21.69 18.78
N ARG A 168 -4.04 20.65 19.05
CA ARG A 168 -2.60 20.60 18.75
C ARG A 168 -2.37 20.15 17.32
N LYS A 169 -1.73 21.00 16.51
CA LYS A 169 -1.45 20.75 15.08
C LYS A 169 -0.64 19.48 14.80
N TRP A 170 0.27 19.12 15.70
CA TRP A 170 1.19 18.01 15.49
C TRP A 170 0.58 16.61 15.63
N VAL A 171 -0.51 16.44 16.40
CA VAL A 171 -1.06 15.09 16.66
C VAL A 171 -1.61 14.45 15.37
N PRO A 172 -2.46 15.13 14.58
CA PRO A 172 -2.94 14.60 13.31
C PRO A 172 -1.84 14.37 12.26
N GLU A 173 -0.81 15.23 12.24
CA GLU A 173 0.31 15.13 11.29
C GLU A 173 1.20 13.92 11.58
N ILE A 174 1.61 13.76 12.84
CA ILE A 174 2.39 12.60 13.30
C ILE A 174 1.58 11.32 13.12
N PHE A 175 0.28 11.37 13.41
CA PHE A 175 -0.62 10.24 13.16
C PHE A 175 -0.57 9.80 11.69
N LYS A 176 -0.71 10.72 10.74
CA LYS A 176 -0.63 10.42 9.30
C LYS A 176 0.74 9.86 8.90
N LEU A 177 1.82 10.40 9.46
CA LEU A 177 3.18 9.90 9.24
C LEU A 177 3.28 8.42 9.64
N VAL A 178 2.87 8.10 10.87
CA VAL A 178 2.99 6.75 11.42
C VAL A 178 2.04 5.79 10.69
N LEU A 179 0.79 6.19 10.44
CA LEU A 179 -0.18 5.38 9.69
C LEU A 179 0.36 5.03 8.30
N GLY A 180 0.79 6.05 7.55
CA GLY A 180 1.30 5.88 6.19
C GLY A 180 2.56 5.02 6.15
N GLY A 181 3.49 5.23 7.09
CA GLY A 181 4.74 4.49 7.18
C GLY A 181 4.55 3.04 7.61
N VAL A 182 3.73 2.78 8.64
CA VAL A 182 3.42 1.42 9.10
C VAL A 182 2.65 0.66 8.03
N LEU A 183 1.68 1.30 7.37
CA LEU A 183 0.95 0.67 6.26
C LEU A 183 1.91 0.32 5.11
N GLY A 184 2.80 1.23 4.73
CA GLY A 184 3.85 0.98 3.74
C GLY A 184 4.68 -0.25 4.13
N LEU A 185 5.33 -0.20 5.29
CA LEU A 185 6.17 -1.28 5.82
C LEU A 185 5.49 -2.66 5.79
N LEU A 186 4.20 -2.70 6.12
CA LEU A 186 3.45 -3.95 6.24
C LEU A 186 2.86 -4.44 4.92
N THR A 187 2.74 -3.61 3.89
CA THR A 187 2.08 -3.99 2.63
C THR A 187 3.06 -4.15 1.49
N THR A 188 4.05 -3.25 1.34
CA THR A 188 4.97 -3.24 0.20
C THR A 188 5.85 -4.47 0.09
N PRO A 189 6.38 -5.10 1.16
CA PRO A 189 7.17 -6.32 1.00
C PRO A 189 6.34 -7.46 0.40
N TRP A 190 5.05 -7.54 0.75
CA TRP A 190 4.14 -8.55 0.22
C TRP A 190 3.75 -8.29 -1.23
N MET A 191 3.53 -7.03 -1.58
CA MET A 191 3.31 -6.63 -2.98
C MET A 191 4.54 -6.96 -3.83
N ALA A 192 5.74 -6.66 -3.33
CA ALA A 192 6.98 -6.96 -4.03
C ALA A 192 7.20 -8.47 -4.19
N MET A 193 6.96 -9.26 -3.14
CA MET A 193 7.00 -10.72 -3.22
C MET A 193 6.01 -11.26 -4.25
N PHE A 194 4.77 -10.75 -4.28
CA PHE A 194 3.77 -11.16 -5.26
C PHE A 194 4.29 -10.99 -6.71
N TRP A 195 4.86 -9.83 -7.01
CA TRP A 195 5.40 -9.53 -8.34
C TRP A 195 6.65 -10.35 -8.68
N LEU A 196 7.56 -10.55 -7.72
CA LEU A 196 8.76 -11.36 -7.91
C LEU A 196 8.44 -12.84 -8.14
N VAL A 197 7.42 -13.37 -7.48
CA VAL A 197 6.92 -14.73 -7.70
C VAL A 197 6.27 -14.83 -9.07
N LYS A 198 5.41 -13.87 -9.42
CA LYS A 198 4.78 -13.83 -10.75
C LYS A 198 5.81 -13.78 -11.87
N ALA A 199 6.86 -12.97 -11.71
CA ALA A 199 7.96 -12.89 -12.67
C ALA A 199 8.80 -14.18 -12.76
N GLY A 200 8.75 -15.05 -11.75
CA GLY A 200 9.40 -16.37 -11.80
C GLY A 200 8.61 -17.42 -12.59
N TRP A 201 7.34 -17.13 -12.91
CA TRP A 201 6.48 -18.00 -13.73
C TRP A 201 6.38 -17.56 -15.19
N GLU A 202 6.94 -16.41 -15.53
CA GLU A 202 7.06 -15.88 -16.90
C GLU A 202 8.49 -16.08 -17.42
#